data_AF-A0A176UA98-F1
#
_entry.id   AF-A0A176UA98-F1
#
_cell.length_a   1.000
_cell.length_b   1.000
_cell.length_c   1.000
_cell.angle_alpha   90.00
_cell.angle_beta   90.00
_cell.angle_gamma   90.00
#
_symmetry.space_group_name_H-M   'P 1'
#
loop_
_entity.id
_entity.type
_entity.pdbx_description
1 polymer ?
#
loop_
_entity_poly.entity_id
_entity_poly.type
_entity_poly.pdbx_seq_one_letter_code
_entity_poly.pdbx_strand_id
1 'polypeptide(L)'
;MVHTKEAVLMLDTPSESGESCVLGSTILRSQIVRVQFCSKMPLEVCQEEMWDVSAAQDRSILAWAKKVFISSKLLYELYIASDTKIKLQNARGLFWGYENLCEINLDKWIDSSSVSDMSYMFCGCHSLKKLDV
;
A
#
# COMPACT_ATOMS: atom_id res chain seq x y z
N MET A 1 0.01 -27.78 -15.19
CA MET A 1 0.03 -27.06 -13.90
C MET A 1 -0.01 -25.58 -14.22
N VAL A 2 -1.10 -24.90 -13.88
CA VAL A 2 -1.10 -23.44 -13.88
C VAL A 2 -0.33 -23.05 -12.62
N HIS A 3 0.93 -22.63 -12.76
CA HIS A 3 1.58 -21.91 -11.67
C HIS A 3 0.81 -20.60 -11.54
N THR A 4 -0.13 -20.53 -10.60
CA THR A 4 -0.65 -19.24 -10.14
C THR A 4 0.55 -18.46 -9.63
N LYS A 5 0.94 -17.45 -10.40
CA LYS A 5 2.07 -16.58 -10.10
C LYS A 5 1.77 -15.87 -8.79
N GLU A 6 2.68 -15.94 -7.83
CA GLU A 6 2.45 -15.38 -6.51
C GLU A 6 2.46 -13.84 -6.58
N ALA A 7 1.45 -13.21 -6.01
CA ALA A 7 1.39 -11.76 -5.88
C ALA A 7 2.26 -11.32 -4.69
N VAL A 8 3.48 -10.86 -4.96
CA VAL A 8 4.40 -10.36 -3.94
C VAL A 8 4.48 -8.84 -4.02
N LEU A 9 4.18 -8.14 -2.92
CA LEU A 9 4.29 -6.68 -2.88
C LEU A 9 5.75 -6.23 -2.97
N MET A 10 6.02 -5.18 -3.75
CA MET A 10 7.34 -4.57 -3.79
C MET A 10 7.79 -4.08 -2.41
N LEU A 11 9.10 -4.03 -2.20
CA LEU A 11 9.65 -3.38 -1.01
C LEU A 11 9.45 -1.87 -1.12
N ASP A 12 9.04 -1.27 -0.01
CA ASP A 12 8.83 0.17 0.08
C ASP A 12 9.28 0.63 1.47
N THR A 13 10.60 0.78 1.60
CA THR A 13 11.27 1.27 2.81
C THR A 13 11.84 2.66 2.51
N PRO A 14 11.40 3.73 3.21
CA PRO A 14 11.90 5.08 3.02
C PRO A 14 13.40 5.21 3.27
N SER A 15 14.07 6.16 2.61
CA SER A 15 15.41 6.61 3.01
C SER A 15 15.34 7.38 4.32
N GLU A 16 16.40 7.32 5.14
CA GLU A 16 16.46 7.96 6.47
C GLU A 16 16.37 9.50 6.45
N SER A 17 16.45 10.13 5.26
CA SER A 17 16.36 11.58 5.09
C SER A 17 15.33 11.97 4.03
N GLY A 18 14.30 12.74 4.42
CA GLY A 18 13.34 13.38 3.52
C GLY A 18 11.96 12.69 3.42
N GLU A 19 10.99 13.41 2.85
CA GLU A 19 9.69 12.82 2.53
C GLU A 19 9.84 11.80 1.39
N SER A 20 9.34 10.58 1.61
CA SER A 20 9.34 9.51 0.61
C SER A 20 7.97 9.34 -0.03
N CYS A 21 7.96 8.94 -1.29
CA CYS A 21 6.73 8.58 -1.99
C CYS A 21 6.25 7.17 -1.64
N VAL A 22 4.97 6.89 -1.85
CA VAL A 22 4.38 5.56 -1.65
C VAL A 22 4.58 4.67 -2.87
N LEU A 23 5.09 3.45 -2.68
CA LEU A 23 5.12 2.34 -3.65
C LEU A 23 5.57 2.77 -5.07
N GLY A 24 6.67 3.54 -5.17
CA GLY A 24 7.20 3.99 -6.46
C GLY A 24 6.37 5.06 -7.20
N SER A 25 5.37 5.64 -6.54
CA SER A 25 4.54 6.73 -7.11
C SER A 25 5.19 8.12 -6.93
N THR A 26 4.45 9.17 -7.30
CA THR A 26 4.77 10.58 -7.01
C THR A 26 4.04 11.14 -5.79
N ILE A 27 3.22 10.32 -5.12
CA ILE A 27 2.42 10.73 -3.96
C ILE A 27 3.24 10.54 -2.70
N LEU A 28 3.35 11.59 -1.88
CA LEU A 28 4.09 11.52 -0.62
C LEU A 28 3.34 10.65 0.39
N ARG A 29 4.08 9.90 1.21
CA ARG A 29 3.51 9.11 2.31
C ARG A 29 2.71 9.96 3.28
N SER A 30 3.16 11.20 3.53
CA SER A 30 2.45 12.18 4.36
C SER A 30 1.09 12.58 3.78
N GLN A 31 0.81 12.34 2.49
CA GLN A 31 -0.47 12.66 1.86
C GLN A 31 -1.50 11.52 1.91
N ILE A 32 -1.11 10.32 2.38
CA ILE A 32 -2.03 9.17 2.45
C ILE A 32 -2.84 9.23 3.75
N VAL A 33 -4.16 9.17 3.64
CA VAL A 33 -5.08 9.16 4.79
C VAL A 33 -5.72 7.81 5.06
N ARG A 34 -5.73 6.92 4.07
CA ARG A 34 -6.33 5.58 4.15
C ARG A 34 -5.59 4.63 3.21
N VAL A 35 -5.38 3.39 3.64
CA VAL A 35 -4.88 2.30 2.80
C VAL A 35 -5.89 1.14 2.81
N GLN A 36 -6.25 0.65 1.62
CA GLN A 36 -7.22 -0.43 1.44
C GLN A 36 -6.69 -1.52 0.51
N PHE A 37 -6.87 -2.78 0.90
CA PHE A 37 -6.57 -3.94 0.08
C PHE A 37 -7.86 -4.57 -0.48
N CYS A 38 -7.84 -5.08 -1.71
CA CYS A 38 -9.01 -5.73 -2.33
C CYS A 38 -8.67 -6.78 -3.38
N SER A 39 -9.56 -7.77 -3.60
CA SER A 39 -9.40 -8.81 -4.65
C SER A 39 -9.52 -8.30 -6.07
N LYS A 40 -10.23 -7.19 -6.27
CA LYS A 40 -10.69 -6.78 -7.60
C LYS A 40 -10.71 -5.27 -7.74
N MET A 41 -10.26 -4.84 -8.91
CA MET A 41 -10.41 -3.48 -9.41
C MET A 41 -11.91 -3.10 -9.43
N PRO A 42 -12.31 -1.91 -8.92
CA PRO A 42 -13.63 -1.38 -9.21
C PRO A 42 -13.73 -1.17 -10.72
N LEU A 43 -14.81 -1.67 -11.33
CA LEU A 43 -15.05 -1.56 -12.79
C LEU A 43 -15.05 -0.10 -13.31
N GLU A 44 -15.11 0.87 -12.40
CA GLU A 44 -15.21 2.32 -12.66
C GLU A 44 -13.86 3.05 -12.60
N VAL A 45 -12.76 2.39 -12.22
CA VAL A 45 -11.44 3.03 -12.18
C VAL A 45 -10.80 2.99 -13.56
N CYS A 46 -10.43 4.16 -14.09
CA CYS A 46 -9.63 4.27 -15.31
C CYS A 46 -8.28 3.55 -15.11
N GLN A 47 -8.02 2.50 -15.91
CA GLN A 47 -6.77 1.73 -15.83
C GLN A 47 -5.50 2.58 -16.03
N GLU A 48 -5.63 3.78 -16.61
CA GLU A 48 -4.54 4.73 -16.85
C GLU A 48 -4.00 5.39 -15.56
N GLU A 49 -4.75 5.39 -14.45
CA GLU A 49 -4.29 5.94 -13.16
C GLU A 49 -3.64 4.90 -12.25
N MET A 50 -3.57 3.65 -12.70
CA MET A 50 -3.02 2.53 -11.93
C MET A 50 -1.53 2.36 -12.22
N TRP A 51 -0.77 1.97 -11.20
CA TRP A 51 0.64 1.59 -11.37
C TRP A 51 0.91 0.22 -10.76
N ASP A 52 1.93 -0.44 -11.31
CA ASP A 52 2.37 -1.75 -10.86
C ASP A 52 3.18 -1.63 -9.57
N VAL A 53 2.76 -2.37 -8.55
CA VAL A 53 3.43 -2.45 -7.24
C VAL A 53 3.83 -3.87 -6.89
N SER A 54 3.80 -4.77 -7.87
CA SER A 54 4.33 -6.12 -7.74
C SER A 54 5.87 -6.11 -7.74
N ALA A 55 6.48 -6.91 -6.87
CA ALA A 55 7.92 -7.09 -6.83
C ALA A 55 8.48 -7.62 -8.17
N ALA A 56 7.67 -8.38 -8.91
CA ALA A 56 8.03 -8.97 -10.20
C ALA A 56 7.82 -8.02 -11.40
N GLN A 57 7.24 -6.83 -11.19
CA GLN A 57 6.87 -5.88 -12.25
C GLN A 57 6.02 -6.54 -13.36
N ASP A 58 5.09 -7.39 -12.95
CA ASP A 58 4.26 -8.20 -13.83
C ASP A 58 2.77 -7.89 -13.74
N ARG A 59 2.42 -6.77 -13.10
CA ARG A 59 1.06 -6.30 -12.84
C ARG A 59 0.20 -7.25 -12.02
N SER A 60 0.79 -8.23 -11.33
CA SER A 60 0.07 -9.09 -10.39
C SER A 60 -0.48 -8.34 -9.18
N ILE A 61 0.06 -7.15 -8.89
CA ILE A 61 -0.45 -6.22 -7.90
C ILE A 61 -0.45 -4.83 -8.50
N LEU A 62 -1.61 -4.17 -8.46
CA LEU A 62 -1.77 -2.81 -8.91
C LEU A 62 -2.21 -1.90 -7.77
N ALA A 63 -1.75 -0.66 -7.78
CA ALA A 63 -2.22 0.37 -6.88
C ALA A 63 -2.81 1.56 -7.64
N TRP A 64 -3.74 2.26 -7.00
CA TRP A 64 -4.24 3.56 -7.44
C TRP A 64 -4.57 4.43 -6.23
N ALA A 65 -4.69 5.74 -6.45
CA ALA A 65 -4.96 6.69 -5.38
C ALA A 65 -6.14 7.58 -5.73
N LYS A 66 -7.15 7.59 -4.87
CA LYS A 66 -8.31 8.48 -4.98
C LYS A 66 -8.03 9.79 -4.26
N LYS A 67 -8.16 10.91 -4.98
CA LYS A 67 -8.04 12.25 -4.39
C LYS A 67 -9.18 12.51 -3.41
N VAL A 68 -8.84 13.06 -2.25
CA VAL A 68 -9.78 13.57 -1.25
C VAL A 68 -9.33 14.95 -0.78
N PHE A 69 -10.29 15.79 -0.43
CA PHE A 69 -10.03 17.14 0.08
C PHE A 69 -10.46 17.23 1.54
N ILE A 70 -9.49 17.34 2.45
CA ILE A 70 -9.74 17.47 3.89
C ILE A 70 -9.16 18.80 4.34
N SER A 71 -10.00 19.65 4.94
CA SER A 71 -9.59 20.98 5.40
C SER A 71 -8.82 21.76 4.33
N SER A 72 -9.30 21.70 3.08
CA SER A 72 -8.70 22.33 1.90
C SER A 72 -7.30 21.83 1.51
N LYS A 73 -6.83 20.70 2.04
CA LYS A 73 -5.60 20.02 1.60
C LYS A 73 -5.95 18.86 0.65
N LEU A 74 -5.16 18.71 -0.42
CA LEU A 74 -5.22 17.56 -1.32
C LEU A 74 -4.50 16.37 -0.67
N LEU A 75 -5.25 15.32 -0.39
CA LEU A 75 -4.82 14.06 0.22
C LEU A 75 -5.34 12.88 -0.60
N TYR A 76 -4.95 11.66 -0.21
CA TYR A 76 -5.27 10.47 -0.99
C TYR A 76 -5.70 9.27 -0.14
N GLU A 77 -6.67 8.53 -0.66
CA GLU A 77 -6.94 7.15 -0.25
C GLU A 77 -6.22 6.22 -1.22
N LEU A 78 -5.32 5.39 -0.71
CA LEU A 78 -4.56 4.40 -1.47
C LEU A 78 -5.30 3.07 -1.50
N TYR A 79 -5.38 2.49 -2.68
CA TYR A 79 -5.94 1.16 -2.90
C TYR A 79 -4.86 0.26 -3.52
N ILE A 80 -4.75 -0.98 -3.04
CA ILE A 80 -3.80 -1.98 -3.51
C ILE A 80 -4.58 -3.26 -3.79
N ALA A 81 -4.50 -3.78 -5.01
CA ALA A 81 -5.32 -4.90 -5.45
C ALA A 81 -4.51 -6.01 -6.11
N SER A 82 -4.96 -7.25 -5.87
CA SER A 82 -4.49 -8.45 -6.56
C SER A 82 -5.62 -9.48 -6.62
N ASP A 83 -5.62 -10.31 -7.65
CA ASP A 83 -6.57 -11.44 -7.77
C ASP A 83 -6.31 -12.55 -6.74
N THR A 84 -5.15 -12.53 -6.08
CA THR A 84 -4.75 -13.49 -5.05
C THR A 84 -4.36 -12.77 -3.76
N LYS A 85 -4.08 -13.52 -2.69
CA LYS A 85 -3.52 -12.91 -1.48
C LYS A 85 -2.18 -12.27 -1.80
N ILE A 86 -1.98 -11.05 -1.30
CA ILE A 86 -0.74 -10.29 -1.44
C ILE A 86 0.23 -10.77 -0.37
N LYS A 87 1.32 -11.37 -0.80
CA LYS A 87 2.41 -11.80 0.06
C LYS A 87 3.32 -10.64 0.41
N LEU A 88 3.68 -10.58 1.69
CA LEU A 88 4.72 -9.69 2.20
C LEU A 88 5.97 -10.53 2.52
N GLN A 89 7.12 -10.18 1.93
CA GLN A 89 8.40 -10.86 2.23
C GLN A 89 9.18 -10.14 3.33
N ASN A 90 9.17 -8.80 3.28
CA ASN A 90 9.74 -7.92 4.28
C ASN A 90 8.82 -6.69 4.38
N ALA A 91 8.33 -6.40 5.58
CA ALA A 91 7.43 -5.30 5.88
C ALA A 91 8.10 -4.21 6.72
N ARG A 92 9.44 -4.22 6.83
CA ARG A 92 10.20 -3.22 7.56
C ARG A 92 9.92 -1.84 6.99
N GLY A 93 9.32 -0.99 7.82
CA GLY A 93 8.97 0.38 7.44
C GLY A 93 7.96 0.53 6.29
N LEU A 94 7.18 -0.52 5.97
CA LEU A 94 6.25 -0.50 4.83
C LEU A 94 5.28 0.69 4.87
N PHE A 95 4.78 1.04 6.07
CA PHE A 95 3.95 2.22 6.31
C PHE A 95 4.66 3.29 7.16
N TRP A 96 6.00 3.28 7.22
CA TRP A 96 6.77 4.29 7.96
C TRP A 96 6.51 5.69 7.41
N GLY A 97 6.23 6.66 8.28
CA GLY A 97 6.10 8.08 7.92
C GLY A 97 4.76 8.46 7.27
N TYR A 98 3.73 7.62 7.37
CA TYR A 98 2.39 7.95 6.91
C TYR A 98 1.68 8.84 7.95
N GLU A 99 2.12 10.09 8.08
CA GLU A 99 1.72 10.98 9.19
C GLU A 99 0.21 11.21 9.29
N ASN A 100 -0.49 11.29 8.15
CA ASN A 100 -1.92 11.53 8.06
C ASN A 100 -2.76 10.24 7.93
N LEU A 101 -2.14 9.06 7.92
CA LEU A 101 -2.86 7.79 7.80
C LEU A 101 -3.74 7.58 9.04
N CYS A 102 -5.05 7.52 8.82
CA CYS A 102 -6.04 7.39 9.87
C CYS A 102 -6.56 5.96 10.01
N GLU A 103 -6.64 5.23 8.89
CA GLU A 103 -7.18 3.87 8.83
C GLU A 103 -6.41 3.01 7.82
N ILE A 104 -6.06 1.80 8.25
CA ILE A 104 -5.55 0.75 7.38
C ILE A 104 -6.25 -0.57 7.69
N ASN A 105 -6.66 -1.27 6.62
CA ASN A 105 -7.26 -2.60 6.70
C ASN A 105 -6.41 -3.58 5.89
N LEU A 106 -5.68 -4.45 6.59
CA LEU A 106 -4.82 -5.50 6.01
C LEU A 106 -5.53 -6.86 5.90
N ASP A 107 -6.68 -7.04 6.57
CA ASP A 107 -7.28 -8.36 6.76
C ASP A 107 -7.82 -8.98 5.44
N LYS A 108 -7.87 -10.32 5.43
CA LYS A 108 -8.27 -11.25 4.34
C LYS A 108 -7.43 -11.21 3.06
N TRP A 109 -6.74 -10.12 2.79
CA TRP A 109 -5.98 -9.90 1.55
C TRP A 109 -4.49 -10.10 1.69
N ILE A 110 -3.93 -9.90 2.88
CA ILE A 110 -2.51 -10.11 3.14
C ILE A 110 -2.23 -11.57 3.50
N ASP A 111 -1.15 -12.11 2.92
CA ASP A 111 -0.48 -13.31 3.38
C ASP A 111 0.84 -12.90 4.06
N SER A 112 0.83 -12.94 5.40
CA SER A 112 1.95 -12.59 6.26
C SER A 112 2.72 -13.81 6.78
N SER A 113 2.42 -15.03 6.29
CA SER A 113 2.97 -16.28 6.86
C SER A 113 4.50 -16.39 6.74
N SER A 114 5.10 -15.64 5.82
CA SER A 114 6.51 -15.72 5.46
C SER A 114 7.25 -14.38 5.59
N VAL A 115 6.70 -13.43 6.35
CA VAL A 115 7.34 -12.12 6.57
C VAL A 115 8.57 -12.28 7.45
N SER A 116 9.71 -11.80 6.94
CA SER A 116 11.00 -11.88 7.64
C SER A 116 11.25 -10.77 8.66
N ASP A 117 10.67 -9.58 8.44
CA ASP A 117 10.85 -8.41 9.30
C ASP A 117 9.61 -7.50 9.22
N MET A 118 9.07 -7.09 10.38
CA MET A 118 7.97 -6.12 10.53
C MET A 118 8.38 -4.89 11.35
N SER A 119 9.68 -4.72 11.61
CA SER A 119 10.20 -3.62 12.42
C SER A 119 9.83 -2.28 11.81
N TYR A 120 9.41 -1.32 12.64
CA TYR A 120 9.03 0.03 12.22
C TYR A 120 7.90 0.12 11.18
N MET A 121 7.16 -0.97 10.91
CA MET A 121 6.13 -1.03 9.87
C MET A 121 5.13 0.13 9.94
N PHE A 122 4.72 0.56 11.14
CA PHE A 122 3.81 1.68 11.37
C PHE A 122 4.46 2.86 12.12
N CYS A 123 5.78 2.95 12.13
CA CYS A 123 6.47 4.06 12.80
C CYS A 123 6.07 5.40 12.15
N GLY A 124 5.96 6.49 12.90
CA GLY A 124 5.58 7.80 12.37
C GLY A 124 4.13 7.93 11.86
N CYS A 125 3.29 6.90 12.01
CA CYS A 125 1.84 6.97 11.70
C CYS A 125 1.06 7.70 12.81
N HIS A 126 1.35 8.98 13.03
CA HIS A 126 0.82 9.74 14.18
C HIS A 126 -0.71 9.84 14.23
N SER A 127 -1.38 9.75 13.08
CA SER A 127 -2.84 9.87 12.98
C SER A 127 -3.58 8.54 12.99
N LEU A 128 -2.89 7.39 13.08
CA LEU A 128 -3.50 6.08 12.90
C LEU A 128 -4.38 5.72 14.10
N LYS A 129 -5.69 5.61 13.85
CA LYS A 129 -6.71 5.30 14.87
C LYS A 129 -7.31 3.92 14.74
N LYS A 130 -7.29 3.35 13.53
CA LYS A 130 -7.87 2.05 13.23
C LYS A 130 -6.92 1.21 12.40
N LEU A 131 -6.56 0.06 12.96
CA LEU A 131 -5.69 -0.95 12.36
C LEU A 131 -6.42 -2.29 12.47
N ASP A 132 -6.69 -2.92 11.33
CA ASP A 132 -7.26 -4.27 11.23
C ASP A 132 -6.24 -5.17 10.50
N VAL A 133 -5.86 -6.29 11.12
CA VAL A 133 -4.72 -7.15 10.71
C VAL A 133 -5.02 -8.64 10.81
#